data_AF-A0A5N4DSN4-F1
#
_entry.id   AF-A0A5N4DSN4-F1
#
_cell.length_a   1.000
_cell.length_b   1.000
_cell.length_c   1.000
_cell.angle_alpha   90.00
_cell.angle_beta   90.00
_cell.angle_gamma   90.00
#
_symmetry.space_group_name_H-M   'P 1'
#
loop_
_entity.id
_entity.type
_entity.pdbx_description
1 polymer ?
#
loop_
_entity_poly.entity_id
_entity_poly.type
_entity_poly.pdbx_seq_one_letter_code
_entity_poly.pdbx_strand_id
1 'polypeptide(L)'
;MGLSQLPPELLLAVLSLLPPRTLLGRCRQVCRRWRALVDAPGLWLKILARDHRALYCYRKKVLDLEEEGLWPELLDSDKVEISVYDWRTDRQGTDCIYQLIVRLLDANQAVLDHFSPKPFPIRKWRNSVSHVFSNLKTGVRFVSFEHWMWDLEFCSEQCGVYLTNSSVIVSIRLF
;
A
#
# COMPACT_ATOMS: atom_id res chain seq x y z
N MET A 1 34.48 -5.53 17.22
CA MET A 1 33.47 -4.45 17.14
C MET A 1 32.12 -5.07 16.80
N GLY A 2 31.06 -4.75 17.55
CA GLY A 2 29.74 -5.35 17.34
C GLY A 2 28.92 -4.63 16.26
N LEU A 3 28.10 -5.38 15.51
CA LEU A 3 27.14 -4.85 14.52
C LEU A 3 26.17 -3.80 15.10
N SER A 4 26.04 -3.75 16.43
CA SER A 4 25.26 -2.76 17.18
C SER A 4 25.86 -1.36 17.21
N GLN A 5 27.12 -1.18 16.76
CA GLN A 5 27.83 0.11 16.72
C GLN A 5 27.86 0.75 15.34
N LEU A 6 27.37 0.06 14.30
CA LEU A 6 27.30 0.61 12.95
C LEU A 6 26.34 1.82 12.90
N PRO A 7 26.50 2.75 11.95
CA PRO A 7 25.47 3.73 11.60
C PRO A 7 24.16 3.05 11.17
N PRO A 8 22.97 3.65 11.43
CA PRO A 8 21.67 3.10 11.03
C PRO A 8 21.58 2.75 9.54
N GLU A 9 22.22 3.52 8.67
CA GLU A 9 22.15 3.39 7.22
C GLU A 9 22.88 2.12 6.74
N LEU A 10 24.05 1.84 7.31
CA LEU A 10 24.81 0.64 7.01
C LEU A 10 24.11 -0.61 7.57
N LEU A 11 23.54 -0.50 8.76
CA LEU A 11 22.77 -1.59 9.35
C LEU A 11 21.50 -1.88 8.52
N LEU A 12 20.80 -0.86 8.02
CA LEU A 12 19.69 -1.02 7.08
C LEU A 12 20.11 -1.71 5.78
N ALA A 13 21.28 -1.36 5.23
CA ALA A 13 21.81 -2.00 4.04
C ALA A 13 22.06 -3.50 4.28
N VAL A 14 22.68 -3.87 5.41
CA VAL A 14 22.88 -5.28 5.78
C VAL A 14 21.56 -6.00 5.99
N LEU A 15 20.62 -5.39 6.72
CA LEU A 15 19.30 -5.99 6.96
C LEU A 15 18.54 -6.20 5.65
N SER A 16 18.63 -5.27 4.68
CA SER A 16 17.97 -5.44 3.37
C SER A 16 18.49 -6.61 2.54
N LEU A 17 19.61 -7.24 2.96
CA LEU A 17 20.13 -8.44 2.34
C LEU A 17 19.52 -9.74 2.88
N LEU A 18 18.82 -9.67 4.01
CA LEU A 18 18.27 -10.84 4.69
C LEU A 18 16.83 -11.13 4.23
N PRO A 19 16.41 -12.42 4.20
CA PRO A 19 15.04 -12.78 3.92
C PRO A 19 14.05 -12.12 4.91
N PRO A 20 12.89 -11.63 4.46
CA PRO A 20 11.89 -10.98 5.30
C PRO A 20 11.47 -11.76 6.55
N ARG A 21 11.31 -13.08 6.43
CA ARG A 21 11.04 -13.96 7.59
C ARG A 21 12.11 -13.89 8.67
N THR A 22 13.38 -13.78 8.27
CA THR A 22 14.52 -13.66 9.19
C THR A 22 14.49 -12.28 9.84
N LEU A 23 14.18 -11.23 9.07
CA LEU A 23 14.06 -9.88 9.59
C LEU A 23 12.99 -9.79 10.67
N LEU A 24 11.80 -10.31 10.37
CA LEU A 24 10.65 -10.17 11.24
C LEU A 24 10.62 -11.20 12.39
N GLY A 25 11.12 -12.41 12.16
CA GLY A 25 11.14 -13.49 13.14
C GLY A 25 12.36 -13.48 14.06
N ARG A 26 13.54 -13.08 13.56
CA ARG A 26 14.80 -13.12 14.32
C ARG A 26 15.38 -11.73 14.56
N CYS A 27 15.64 -10.95 13.50
CA CYS A 27 16.32 -9.66 13.61
C CYS A 27 15.55 -8.66 14.49
N ARG A 28 14.22 -8.62 14.36
CA ARG A 28 13.32 -7.78 15.16
C ARG A 28 13.38 -8.07 16.67
N GLN A 29 13.83 -9.26 17.06
CA GLN A 29 13.94 -9.68 18.46
C GLN A 29 15.33 -9.48 19.06
N VAL A 30 16.33 -9.10 18.25
CA VAL A 30 17.72 -8.93 18.72
C VAL A 30 17.82 -7.80 19.74
N CYS A 31 17.33 -6.60 19.41
CA CYS A 31 17.31 -5.45 20.32
C CYS A 31 16.31 -4.37 19.87
N ARG A 32 16.06 -3.37 20.72
CA ARG A 32 15.14 -2.24 20.40
C ARG A 32 15.54 -1.50 19.13
N ARG A 33 16.85 -1.34 18.90
CA ARG A 33 17.39 -0.65 17.72
C ARG A 33 17.09 -1.43 16.43
N TRP A 34 17.34 -2.74 16.43
CA TRP A 34 17.03 -3.59 15.27
C TRP A 34 15.53 -3.65 15.02
N ARG A 35 14.72 -3.73 16.07
CA ARG A 35 13.26 -3.64 15.96
C ARG A 35 12.81 -2.35 15.27
N ALA A 36 13.35 -1.20 15.68
CA ALA A 36 13.01 0.08 15.07
C ALA A 36 13.37 0.14 13.58
N LEU A 37 14.51 -0.44 13.18
CA LEU A 37 14.93 -0.50 11.78
C LEU A 37 14.11 -1.51 10.96
N VAL A 38 13.77 -2.66 11.53
CA VAL A 38 12.91 -3.67 10.89
C VAL A 38 11.49 -3.16 10.72
N ASP A 39 10.97 -2.39 11.67
CA ASP A 39 9.64 -1.79 11.60
C ASP A 39 9.61 -0.51 10.74
N ALA A 40 10.77 0.00 10.30
CA ALA A 40 10.85 1.21 9.48
C ALA A 40 10.48 0.94 8.01
N PRO A 41 9.62 1.77 7.37
CA PRO A 41 9.28 1.62 5.95
C PRO A 41 10.50 1.66 5.01
N GLY A 42 11.56 2.38 5.40
CA GLY A 42 12.78 2.52 4.61
C GLY A 42 13.51 1.20 4.36
N LEU A 43 13.40 0.22 5.26
CA LEU A 43 13.97 -1.11 5.03
C LEU A 43 13.21 -1.86 3.93
N TRP A 44 11.89 -1.85 4.01
CA TRP A 44 11.01 -2.57 3.08
C TRP A 44 11.04 -1.97 1.67
N LEU A 45 11.11 -0.65 1.57
CA LEU A 45 11.35 0.04 0.29
C LEU A 45 12.67 -0.40 -0.37
N LYS A 46 13.74 -0.59 0.42
CA LYS A 46 15.03 -1.09 -0.08
C LYS A 46 14.96 -2.54 -0.54
N ILE A 47 14.22 -3.39 0.18
CA ILE A 47 14.02 -4.80 -0.20
C ILE A 47 13.22 -4.87 -1.51
N LEU A 48 12.12 -4.12 -1.60
CA LEU A 48 11.28 -4.03 -2.81
C LEU A 48 12.06 -3.54 -4.04
N ALA A 49 12.92 -2.54 -3.87
CA ALA A 49 13.72 -2.00 -4.96
C ALA A 49 14.81 -2.97 -5.47
N ARG A 50 15.18 -3.98 -4.68
CA ARG A 50 16.27 -4.90 -4.98
C ARG A 50 15.79 -6.24 -5.54
N ASP A 51 14.67 -6.76 -5.07
CA ASP A 51 14.21 -8.11 -5.41
C ASP A 51 13.10 -8.09 -6.47
N HIS A 52 13.49 -8.27 -7.74
CA HIS A 52 12.56 -8.43 -8.86
C HIS A 52 11.88 -9.81 -8.91
N ARG A 53 12.22 -10.76 -8.01
CA ARG A 53 11.65 -12.13 -7.99
C ARG A 53 10.46 -12.30 -7.05
N ALA A 54 10.06 -11.26 -6.32
CA ALA A 54 8.82 -11.29 -5.57
C ALA A 54 7.64 -11.47 -6.55
N LEU A 55 6.87 -12.54 -6.36
CA LEU A 55 5.63 -12.74 -7.11
C LEU A 55 4.68 -11.58 -6.78
N TYR A 56 4.27 -10.88 -7.83
CA TYR A 56 3.32 -9.79 -7.75
C TYR A 56 1.93 -10.35 -7.98
N CYS A 57 1.01 -10.21 -7.03
CA CYS A 57 -0.40 -10.25 -7.38
C CYS A 57 -0.88 -8.80 -7.52
N TYR A 58 -1.35 -8.43 -8.72
CA TYR A 58 -1.83 -7.10 -9.07
C TYR A 58 -3.34 -7.12 -9.32
N ARG A 59 -4.07 -6.16 -8.74
CA ARG A 59 -5.48 -5.94 -9.04
C ARG A 59 -5.76 -4.45 -9.21
N LYS A 60 -6.28 -4.08 -10.37
CA LYS A 60 -6.80 -2.74 -10.64
C LYS A 60 -8.31 -2.77 -10.75
N LYS A 61 -8.96 -1.78 -10.13
CA LYS A 61 -10.37 -1.44 -10.36
C LYS A 61 -10.44 0.04 -10.70
N VAL A 62 -11.26 0.40 -11.67
CA VAL A 62 -11.58 1.79 -12.00
C VAL A 62 -13.07 1.97 -11.73
N LEU A 63 -13.41 3.04 -11.01
CA LEU A 63 -14.78 3.44 -10.69
C LEU A 63 -15.10 4.67 -11.53
N ASP A 64 -16.16 4.58 -12.32
CA ASP A 64 -16.75 5.72 -13.00
C ASP A 64 -17.64 6.47 -12.02
N LEU A 65 -17.34 7.75 -11.77
CA LEU A 65 -18.09 8.54 -10.81
C LEU A 65 -19.48 8.93 -11.35
N GLU A 66 -19.63 9.07 -12.67
CA GLU A 66 -20.89 9.43 -13.30
C GLU A 66 -21.89 8.26 -13.25
N GLU A 67 -21.42 7.03 -13.51
CA GLU A 67 -22.25 5.82 -13.36
C GLU A 67 -22.69 5.59 -11.90
N GLU A 68 -21.90 6.04 -10.93
CA GLU A 68 -22.25 6.01 -9.51
C GLU A 68 -23.18 7.19 -9.09
N GLY A 69 -23.60 8.01 -10.05
CA GLY A 69 -24.60 9.08 -9.87
C GLY A 69 -24.00 10.46 -9.57
N LEU A 70 -22.71 10.68 -9.84
CA LEU A 70 -22.03 11.95 -9.59
C LEU A 70 -21.78 12.67 -10.92
N TRP A 71 -22.64 13.64 -11.22
CA TRP A 71 -22.53 14.39 -12.47
C TRP A 71 -21.30 15.32 -12.49
N PRO A 72 -20.72 15.56 -13.68
CA PRO A 72 -19.52 16.37 -13.91
C PRO A 72 -19.52 17.73 -13.20
N GLU A 73 -20.64 18.45 -13.22
CA GLU A 73 -20.74 19.81 -12.68
C GLU A 73 -20.57 19.83 -11.15
N LEU A 74 -20.98 18.76 -10.48
CA LEU A 74 -20.81 18.61 -9.03
C LEU A 74 -19.35 18.31 -8.70
N LEU A 75 -18.73 17.39 -9.44
CA LEU A 75 -17.31 17.04 -9.27
C LEU A 75 -16.40 18.25 -9.51
N ASP A 76 -16.79 19.12 -10.43
CA ASP A 76 -16.07 20.35 -10.77
C ASP A 76 -16.37 21.53 -9.82
N SER A 77 -17.32 21.37 -8.89
CA SER A 77 -17.79 22.46 -8.02
C SER A 77 -16.89 22.77 -6.81
N ASP A 78 -15.77 22.05 -6.65
CA ASP A 78 -14.82 22.12 -5.52
C ASP A 78 -15.47 21.88 -4.12
N LYS A 79 -16.74 21.47 -4.09
CA LYS A 79 -17.51 21.17 -2.87
C LYS A 79 -17.58 19.69 -2.55
N VAL A 80 -16.77 18.89 -3.23
CA VAL A 80 -16.79 17.43 -3.16
C VAL A 80 -15.49 16.96 -2.56
N GLU A 81 -15.59 16.12 -1.53
CA GLU A 81 -14.46 15.35 -1.04
C GLU A 81 -14.65 13.88 -1.39
N ILE A 82 -13.58 13.22 -1.83
CA ILE A 82 -13.56 11.77 -2.08
C ILE A 82 -12.80 11.10 -0.95
N SER A 83 -13.53 10.44 -0.06
CA SER A 83 -12.95 9.67 1.03
C SER A 83 -12.79 8.22 0.62
N VAL A 84 -11.60 7.67 0.81
CA VAL A 84 -11.22 6.31 0.43
C VAL A 84 -10.83 5.53 1.67
N TYR A 85 -11.50 4.40 1.87
CA TYR A 85 -11.24 3.49 2.99
C TYR A 85 -10.94 2.09 2.46
N ASP A 86 -9.74 1.58 2.73
CA ASP A 86 -9.38 0.18 2.50
C ASP A 86 -9.29 -0.53 3.85
N TRP A 87 -10.02 -1.64 3.99
CA TRP A 87 -9.93 -2.53 5.13
C TRP A 87 -9.56 -3.93 4.65
N ARG A 88 -8.66 -4.56 5.42
CA ARG A 88 -8.13 -5.87 5.09
C ARG A 88 -8.35 -6.84 6.22
N THR A 89 -8.80 -8.03 5.85
CA THR A 89 -8.78 -9.20 6.72
C THR A 89 -7.72 -10.15 6.20
N ASP A 90 -6.58 -10.19 6.89
CA ASP A 90 -5.61 -11.25 6.65
C ASP A 90 -6.03 -12.45 7.49
N ARG A 91 -6.45 -13.53 6.83
CA ARG A 91 -6.86 -14.77 7.49
C ARG A 91 -5.67 -15.67 7.85
N GLN A 92 -4.47 -15.42 7.33
CA GLN A 92 -3.36 -16.38 7.42
C GLN A 92 -1.99 -15.83 7.84
N GLY A 93 -1.84 -14.54 8.17
CA GLY A 93 -0.61 -14.03 8.78
C GLY A 93 0.61 -14.20 7.87
N THR A 94 0.40 -14.14 6.55
CA THR A 94 1.46 -14.31 5.56
C THR A 94 2.34 -13.05 5.58
N ASP A 95 3.66 -13.22 5.57
CA ASP A 95 4.62 -12.10 5.52
C ASP A 95 4.61 -11.46 4.12
N CYS A 96 3.52 -10.79 3.74
CA CYS A 96 3.40 -10.06 2.48
C CYS A 96 3.56 -8.55 2.69
N ILE A 97 4.17 -7.88 1.70
CA ILE A 97 4.14 -6.43 1.60
C ILE A 97 2.94 -6.06 0.75
N TYR A 98 2.15 -5.12 1.23
CA TYR A 98 1.05 -4.55 0.47
C TYR A 98 1.30 -3.09 0.18
N GLN A 99 0.96 -2.68 -1.03
CA GLN A 99 0.86 -1.28 -1.43
C GLN A 99 -0.46 -1.03 -2.13
N LEU A 100 -1.21 -0.08 -1.56
CA LEU A 100 -2.34 0.53 -2.23
C LEU A 100 -1.82 1.71 -3.06
N ILE A 101 -2.37 1.89 -4.24
CA ILE A 101 -2.26 3.14 -4.99
C ILE A 101 -3.66 3.53 -5.41
N VAL A 102 -4.08 4.71 -4.98
CA VAL A 102 -5.35 5.31 -5.37
C VAL A 102 -5.04 6.50 -6.27
N ARG A 103 -5.71 6.61 -7.41
CA ARG A 103 -5.53 7.74 -8.33
C ARG A 103 -6.88 8.32 -8.73
N LEU A 104 -6.96 9.65 -8.74
CA LEU A 104 -8.03 10.40 -9.36
C LEU A 104 -7.65 10.66 -10.81
N LEU A 105 -8.55 10.33 -11.73
CA LEU A 105 -8.31 10.42 -13.17
C LEU A 105 -9.33 11.33 -13.84
N ASP A 106 -8.90 11.98 -14.91
CA ASP A 106 -9.77 12.75 -15.80
C ASP A 106 -10.48 11.87 -16.85
N ALA A 107 -11.29 12.50 -17.71
CA ALA A 107 -11.98 11.85 -18.84
C ALA A 107 -11.02 11.09 -19.79
N ASN A 108 -9.77 11.52 -19.90
CA ASN A 108 -8.73 10.92 -20.73
C ASN A 108 -7.88 9.88 -19.98
N GLN A 109 -8.28 9.50 -18.76
CA GLN A 109 -7.53 8.63 -17.86
C GLN A 109 -6.18 9.23 -17.40
N ALA A 110 -5.98 10.54 -17.53
CA ALA A 110 -4.81 11.23 -17.02
C ALA A 110 -4.90 11.41 -15.50
N VAL A 111 -3.79 11.22 -14.81
CA VAL A 111 -3.74 11.29 -13.34
C VAL A 111 -3.78 12.74 -12.89
N LEU A 112 -4.84 13.12 -12.18
CA LEU A 112 -5.00 14.45 -11.59
C LEU A 112 -4.43 14.53 -10.18
N ASP A 113 -4.61 13.46 -9.40
CA ASP A 113 -4.06 13.31 -8.05
C ASP A 113 -3.87 11.82 -7.69
N HIS A 114 -3.03 11.54 -6.70
CA HIS A 114 -2.82 10.19 -6.22
C HIS A 114 -2.48 10.12 -4.73
N PHE A 115 -2.82 8.98 -4.14
CA PHE A 115 -2.45 8.61 -2.79
C PHE A 115 -1.81 7.23 -2.79
N SER A 116 -0.67 7.11 -2.12
CA SER A 116 -0.04 5.81 -1.86
C SER A 116 0.50 5.78 -0.43
N PRO A 117 -0.04 4.94 0.46
CA PRO A 117 0.55 4.71 1.77
C PRO A 117 1.91 4.04 1.62
N LYS A 118 2.84 4.35 2.52
CA LYS A 118 4.15 3.70 2.54
C LYS A 118 3.97 2.17 2.71
N PRO A 119 4.70 1.33 1.96
CA PRO A 119 4.61 -0.11 2.11
C PRO A 119 5.13 -0.53 3.49
N PHE A 120 4.39 -1.42 4.15
CA PHE A 120 4.80 -2.03 5.42
C PHE A 120 4.34 -3.50 5.48
N PRO A 121 5.07 -4.37 6.19
CA PRO A 121 4.70 -5.77 6.34
C PRO A 121 3.39 -5.89 7.12
N ILE A 122 2.42 -6.62 6.56
CA ILE A 122 1.13 -6.84 7.21
C ILE A 122 1.31 -7.94 8.27
N ARG A 123 1.29 -7.57 9.55
CA ARG A 123 1.33 -8.54 10.68
C ARG A 123 0.20 -8.40 11.69
N LYS A 124 -0.68 -7.42 11.51
CA LYS A 124 -1.82 -7.20 12.41
C LYS A 124 -3.11 -7.26 11.63
N TRP A 125 -4.06 -7.97 12.21
CA TRP A 125 -5.45 -8.18 11.79
C TRP A 125 -6.27 -6.90 11.52
N ARG A 126 -5.67 -5.71 11.67
CA ARG A 126 -6.38 -4.42 11.72
C ARG A 126 -5.51 -3.29 11.18
N ASN A 127 -5.20 -3.36 9.89
CA ASN A 127 -4.60 -2.23 9.17
C ASN A 127 -5.68 -1.67 8.22
N SER A 128 -6.38 -0.64 8.69
CA SER A 128 -7.28 0.16 7.85
C SER A 128 -6.50 1.36 7.33
N VAL A 129 -6.57 1.60 6.03
CA VAL A 129 -6.04 2.81 5.42
C VAL A 129 -7.22 3.72 5.09
N SER A 130 -7.14 4.96 5.52
CA SER A 130 -8.12 6.00 5.16
C SER A 130 -7.41 7.21 4.59
N HIS A 131 -7.90 7.72 3.48
CA HIS A 131 -7.41 8.96 2.88
C HIS A 131 -8.60 9.77 2.37
N VAL A 132 -8.48 11.10 2.40
CA VAL A 132 -9.50 12.01 1.88
C VAL A 132 -8.83 12.90 0.87
N PHE A 133 -9.33 12.88 -0.36
CA PHE A 133 -9.00 13.86 -1.37
C PHE A 133 -9.94 15.04 -1.20
N SER A 134 -9.36 16.21 -0.89
CA SER A 134 -10.05 17.51 -0.84
C SER A 134 -9.47 18.43 -1.92
N ASN A 135 -10.16 19.52 -2.20
CA ASN A 135 -9.77 20.49 -3.24
C ASN A 135 -9.53 19.80 -4.60
N LEU A 136 -10.53 19.05 -5.06
CA LEU A 136 -10.41 18.23 -6.26
C LEU A 136 -10.15 19.12 -7.46
N LYS A 137 -9.15 18.75 -8.28
CA LYS A 137 -8.92 19.43 -9.56
C LYS A 137 -10.16 19.24 -10.44
N THR A 138 -10.55 20.31 -11.12
CA THR A 138 -11.59 20.25 -12.16
C THR A 138 -11.26 19.16 -13.18
N GLY A 139 -12.28 18.39 -13.55
CA GLY A 139 -12.16 17.33 -14.54
C GLY A 139 -12.00 15.92 -13.97
N VAL A 140 -12.04 15.70 -12.64
CA VAL A 140 -12.04 14.35 -12.06
C VAL A 140 -13.30 13.60 -12.52
N ARG A 141 -13.13 12.41 -13.12
CA ARG A 141 -14.23 11.55 -13.59
C ARG A 141 -14.12 10.11 -13.12
N PHE A 142 -12.91 9.63 -12.84
CA PHE A 142 -12.70 8.27 -12.37
C PHE A 142 -11.84 8.20 -11.11
N VAL A 143 -12.05 7.14 -10.34
CA VAL A 143 -11.17 6.74 -9.25
C VAL A 143 -10.61 5.36 -9.54
N SER A 144 -9.29 5.24 -9.62
CA SER A 144 -8.64 3.95 -9.80
C SER A 144 -7.97 3.46 -8.51
N PHE A 145 -8.12 2.18 -8.24
CA PHE A 145 -7.55 1.47 -7.09
C PHE A 145 -6.65 0.35 -7.59
N GLU A 146 -5.37 0.48 -7.31
CA GLU A 146 -4.36 -0.52 -7.67
C GLU A 146 -3.81 -1.15 -6.40
N HIS A 147 -3.97 -2.46 -6.32
CA HIS A 147 -3.54 -3.28 -5.21
C HIS A 147 -2.33 -4.07 -5.65
N TRP A 148 -1.21 -3.85 -4.97
CA TRP A 148 0.05 -4.55 -5.22
C TRP A 148 0.38 -5.37 -3.97
N MET A 149 0.57 -6.67 -4.16
CA MET A 149 1.00 -7.58 -3.11
C MET A 149 2.30 -8.24 -3.54
N TRP A 150 3.31 -8.14 -2.69
CA TRP A 150 4.57 -8.87 -2.82
C TRP A 150 4.59 -9.97 -1.79
N ASP A 151 4.50 -11.20 -2.26
CA ASP A 151 4.77 -12.36 -1.43
C ASP A 151 6.29 -12.45 -1.22
N LEU A 152 6.70 -12.45 0.04
CA LEU A 152 8.11 -12.51 0.43
C LEU A 152 8.61 -13.95 0.67
N GLU A 153 7.72 -14.95 0.55
CA GLU A 153 8.00 -16.34 0.88
C GLU A 153 7.66 -17.36 -0.21
N PHE A 154 6.63 -17.16 -1.03
CA PHE A 154 6.16 -18.23 -1.93
C PHE A 154 6.50 -18.04 -3.40
N CYS A 155 7.34 -18.95 -3.91
CA CYS A 155 7.33 -19.37 -5.30
C CYS A 155 6.48 -20.65 -5.41
N SER A 156 5.17 -20.52 -5.61
CA SER A 156 4.34 -21.63 -6.09
C SER A 156 3.04 -21.08 -6.63
N GLU A 157 2.80 -21.24 -7.94
CA GLU A 157 1.60 -21.67 -8.68
C GLU A 157 0.17 -21.45 -8.11
N GLN A 158 0.00 -20.63 -7.07
CA GLN A 158 -1.21 -20.44 -6.26
C GLN A 158 -1.45 -18.96 -5.90
N CYS A 159 -0.87 -17.98 -6.64
CA CYS A 159 -1.17 -16.53 -6.50
C CYS A 159 -2.67 -16.21 -6.65
N GLY A 160 -3.51 -17.18 -7.04
CA GLY A 160 -4.97 -17.04 -7.11
C GLY A 160 -5.70 -17.04 -5.76
N VAL A 161 -5.08 -17.45 -4.65
CA VAL A 161 -5.78 -17.66 -3.37
C VAL A 161 -5.65 -16.49 -2.37
N TYR A 162 -4.69 -15.58 -2.57
CA TYR A 162 -4.35 -14.52 -1.60
C TYR A 162 -5.05 -13.17 -1.83
N LEU A 163 -6.10 -13.12 -2.66
CA LEU A 163 -6.94 -11.93 -2.75
C LEU A 163 -7.74 -11.78 -1.45
N THR A 164 -7.08 -11.19 -0.45
CA THR A 164 -7.69 -10.61 0.73
C THR A 164 -8.91 -9.81 0.24
N ASN A 165 -10.05 -9.97 0.90
CA ASN A 165 -11.26 -9.19 0.64
C ASN A 165 -10.99 -7.71 0.98
N SER A 166 -10.20 -7.02 0.16
CA SER A 166 -10.01 -5.58 0.21
C SER A 166 -11.24 -4.96 -0.42
N SER A 167 -12.02 -4.28 0.40
CA SER A 167 -13.12 -3.47 -0.08
C SER A 167 -12.73 -2.02 0.08
N VAL A 168 -12.83 -1.28 -1.01
CA VAL A 168 -12.61 0.15 -1.01
C VAL A 168 -13.96 0.84 -0.98
N ILE A 169 -14.20 1.60 0.08
CA ILE A 169 -15.40 2.42 0.21
C ILE A 169 -15.04 3.83 -0.21
N VAL A 170 -15.78 4.34 -1.20
CA VAL A 170 -15.75 5.74 -1.59
C VAL A 170 -16.92 6.43 -0.91
N SER A 171 -16.65 7.47 -0.13
CA SER A 171 -17.68 8.31 0.47
C SER A 171 -17.49 9.74 0.03
N ILE A 172 -18.61 10.37 -0.31
CA ILE A 172 -18.64 11.75 -0.79
C ILE A 172 -19.30 12.63 0.26
N ARG A 173 -18.63 13.76 0.52
CA ARG A 173 -19.16 14.82 1.37
C ARG A 173 -19.42 16.04 0.50
N LEU A 174 -20.62 16.59 0.66
CA LEU A 174 -21.07 17.82 0.02
C LEU A 174 -21.14 18.91 1.09
N PHE A 175 -20.71 20.12 0.74
CA PHE A 175 -20.78 21.33 1.56
C PHE A 175 -21.85 22.31 1.07
#